data_AF-A0A521TM09-F1
#
_entry.id   AF-A0A521TM09-F1
#
_cell.length_a   1.000
_cell.length_b   1.000
_cell.length_c   1.000
_cell.angle_alpha   90.00
_cell.angle_beta   90.00
_cell.angle_gamma   90.00
#
_symmetry.space_group_name_H-M   'P 1'
#
loop_
_entity.id
_entity.type
_entity.pdbx_description
1 polymer ?
#
loop_
_entity_poly.entity_id
_entity_poly.type
_entity_poly.pdbx_seq_one_letter_code
_entity_poly.pdbx_strand_id
1 'polypeptide(L)'
;MASPTRVPAGRSSGGGLILPLIALVAFVGLAAVALYVMFGGNELPSAGLSLTPGPGVGLAPAGRSTSSLTSAVLPTPVAPGGRAPEPAFPSVNLAATRDGSAERAVAEFLSGWQATDFGRMAAAAAPSWRTGRGDPTRAIAQQFTGRQLLGADMGPIESARQDIAEVPVTIWTTGPDGRIEERRLVAVAVPETPDGQLAPGEGRGRVWGLNPDTFAQRLADTTPRIVTPVAALKPVERPAVAAIAPPPALSTTQPTSHPATPVTEPPRATAAAPTAPRILVLAPPAAQSVLAGPRPSPSPTPMRLGAIETAAAQPSPIDAASVAAMRAAQAAAAAPTGTPEPDFPSGGLGLTRNQWQRAQAQSAPGADGARGWYVVDERDGNISRIERNWPDGSGPPIEDARRIARGLMPDDARIARGYQTAAGRSVEIFQSAALWTRFEAAGAWEGGEPGEFAVVYSSRGGRVASLVIATGTGP
;
A
#
# COMPACT_ATOMS: atom_id res chain seq x y z
N MET A 1 -34.28 -40.38 48.00
CA MET A 1 -32.96 -40.07 47.44
C MET A 1 -32.79 -40.93 46.19
N ALA A 2 -33.01 -40.34 45.02
CA ALA A 2 -33.00 -41.05 43.73
C ALA A 2 -31.72 -40.72 42.96
N SER A 3 -31.01 -41.75 42.50
CA SER A 3 -29.81 -41.66 41.67
C SER A 3 -30.18 -41.36 40.22
N PRO A 4 -29.42 -40.53 39.48
CA PRO A 4 -29.70 -40.29 38.07
C PRO A 4 -28.99 -41.31 37.17
N THR A 5 -29.76 -41.81 36.20
CA THR A 5 -29.40 -42.73 35.13
C THR A 5 -28.57 -42.04 34.05
N ARG A 6 -27.45 -42.65 33.62
CA ARG A 6 -26.64 -42.19 32.47
C ARG A 6 -27.24 -42.67 31.14
N VAL A 7 -27.30 -41.78 30.16
CA VAL A 7 -27.65 -42.03 28.75
C VAL A 7 -26.34 -42.13 27.92
N PRO A 8 -26.23 -43.06 26.95
CA PRO A 8 -25.03 -43.19 26.13
C PRO A 8 -25.04 -42.25 24.91
N ALA A 9 -23.85 -41.75 24.55
CA ALA A 9 -23.60 -40.86 23.43
C ALA A 9 -23.67 -41.60 22.07
N GLY A 10 -24.44 -41.05 21.14
CA GLY A 10 -24.50 -41.49 19.75
C GLY A 10 -23.40 -40.86 18.90
N ARG A 11 -22.71 -41.70 18.11
CA ARG A 11 -21.79 -41.33 17.02
C ARG A 11 -22.57 -40.65 15.88
N SER A 12 -22.15 -39.45 15.45
CA SER A 12 -22.54 -38.90 14.15
C SER A 12 -21.41 -39.05 13.14
N SER A 13 -21.75 -39.56 11.96
CA SER A 13 -20.89 -39.74 10.79
C SER A 13 -20.82 -38.43 9.99
N GLY A 14 -19.64 -37.83 9.88
CA GLY A 14 -19.37 -36.71 8.98
C GLY A 14 -18.87 -37.18 7.63
N GLY A 15 -19.69 -37.03 6.59
CA GLY A 15 -19.30 -37.24 5.20
C GLY A 15 -20.16 -36.41 4.27
N GLY A 16 -19.52 -35.49 3.52
CA GLY A 16 -20.12 -34.86 2.34
C GLY A 16 -20.15 -33.34 2.35
N LEU A 17 -19.03 -32.69 1.99
CA LEU A 17 -18.96 -31.28 1.60
C LEU A 17 -17.70 -31.02 0.75
N ILE A 18 -17.63 -31.58 -0.47
CA ILE A 18 -16.55 -31.27 -1.44
C ILE A 18 -17.09 -30.74 -2.78
N LEU A 19 -18.37 -30.98 -3.11
CA LEU A 19 -18.93 -30.60 -4.40
C LEU A 19 -19.32 -29.11 -4.61
N PRO A 20 -19.68 -28.28 -3.62
CA PRO A 20 -20.08 -26.89 -3.91
C PRO A 20 -18.90 -25.94 -4.15
N LEU A 21 -17.67 -26.30 -3.77
CA LEU A 21 -16.51 -25.40 -3.87
C LEU A 21 -15.99 -25.25 -5.31
N ILE A 22 -16.11 -26.31 -6.13
CA ILE A 22 -15.59 -26.32 -7.52
C ILE A 22 -16.48 -25.48 -8.45
N ALA A 23 -17.79 -25.43 -8.19
CA ALA A 23 -18.73 -24.61 -8.97
C ALA A 23 -18.54 -23.10 -8.75
N LEU A 24 -18.13 -22.69 -7.55
CA LEU A 24 -17.91 -21.28 -7.21
C LEU A 24 -16.68 -20.70 -7.91
N VAL A 25 -15.59 -21.47 -8.01
CA VAL A 25 -14.32 -21.02 -8.63
C VAL A 25 -14.46 -20.84 -10.15
N ALA A 26 -15.24 -21.69 -10.81
CA ALA A 26 -15.51 -21.56 -12.25
C ALA A 26 -16.33 -20.31 -12.59
N PHE A 27 -17.25 -19.91 -11.70
CA PHE A 27 -18.13 -18.77 -11.94
C PHE A 27 -17.40 -17.41 -11.79
N VAL A 28 -16.49 -17.30 -10.83
CA VAL A 28 -15.70 -16.07 -10.61
C VAL A 28 -14.69 -15.84 -11.74
N GLY A 29 -14.08 -16.90 -12.29
CA GLY A 29 -13.17 -16.77 -13.42
C GLY A 29 -13.84 -16.26 -14.70
N LEU A 30 -15.10 -16.64 -14.95
CA LEU A 30 -15.82 -16.24 -16.16
C LEU A 30 -16.29 -14.77 -16.11
N ALA A 31 -16.64 -14.27 -14.92
CA ALA A 31 -17.02 -12.87 -14.72
C ALA A 31 -15.84 -11.90 -14.93
N ALA A 32 -14.62 -12.28 -14.54
CA ALA A 32 -13.42 -11.45 -14.72
C ALA A 32 -13.01 -11.30 -16.19
N VAL A 33 -13.17 -12.35 -17.01
CA VAL A 33 -12.88 -12.32 -18.46
C VAL A 33 -13.91 -11.45 -19.20
N ALA A 34 -15.19 -11.51 -18.80
CA ALA A 34 -16.24 -10.68 -19.39
C ALA A 34 -16.02 -9.17 -19.13
N LEU A 35 -15.55 -8.81 -17.93
CA LEU A 35 -15.20 -7.41 -17.61
C LEU A 35 -13.99 -6.91 -18.42
N TYR A 36 -12.97 -7.76 -18.63
CA TYR A 36 -11.79 -7.38 -19.41
C TYR A 36 -12.11 -7.10 -20.89
N VAL A 37 -13.05 -7.85 -21.48
CA VAL A 37 -13.48 -7.66 -22.88
C VAL A 37 -14.37 -6.42 -23.05
N MET A 38 -15.15 -6.04 -22.04
CA MET A 38 -16.06 -4.88 -22.15
C MET A 38 -15.38 -3.52 -22.00
N PHE A 39 -14.21 -3.44 -21.38
CA PHE A 39 -13.52 -2.16 -21.12
C PHE A 39 -12.18 -1.99 -21.87
N GLY A 40 -11.74 -3.01 -22.62
CA GLY A 40 -10.40 -3.06 -23.24
C GLY A 40 -10.24 -2.41 -24.61
N GLY A 41 -11.25 -1.75 -25.18
CA GLY A 41 -11.10 -1.13 -26.49
C GLY A 41 -12.17 -0.11 -26.80
N ASN A 42 -11.83 1.17 -26.75
CA ASN A 42 -12.47 2.21 -27.55
C ASN A 42 -11.53 3.40 -27.70
N GLU A 43 -11.11 3.65 -28.94
CA GLU A 43 -10.51 4.91 -29.36
C GLU A 43 -11.56 6.02 -29.27
N LEU A 44 -11.16 7.18 -28.75
CA LEU A 44 -12.02 8.37 -28.64
C LEU A 44 -12.10 9.09 -29.99
N PRO A 45 -13.30 9.48 -30.48
CA PRO A 45 -13.42 10.34 -31.65
C PRO A 45 -12.99 11.79 -31.32
N SER A 46 -12.15 12.36 -32.18
CA SER A 46 -11.68 13.74 -32.10
C SER A 46 -12.83 14.74 -32.34
N ALA A 47 -13.09 15.61 -31.36
CA ALA A 47 -14.02 16.71 -31.50
C ALA A 47 -13.35 17.90 -32.23
N GLY A 48 -13.85 18.23 -33.42
CA GLY A 48 -13.53 19.48 -34.11
C GLY A 48 -14.49 20.59 -33.68
N LEU A 49 -14.00 21.58 -32.92
CA LEU A 49 -14.71 22.82 -32.66
C LEU A 49 -13.97 23.98 -33.33
N SER A 50 -14.64 24.57 -34.32
CA SER A 50 -14.21 25.76 -35.04
C SER A 50 -14.61 27.01 -34.23
N LEU A 51 -13.67 27.89 -33.94
CA LEU A 51 -13.90 29.16 -33.25
C LEU A 51 -13.87 30.32 -34.26
N THR A 52 -14.99 31.01 -34.40
CA THR A 52 -15.15 32.26 -35.14
C THR A 52 -14.77 33.45 -34.25
N PRO A 53 -14.03 34.48 -34.74
CA PRO A 53 -13.69 35.65 -33.94
C PRO A 53 -14.78 36.74 -34.01
N GLY A 54 -15.16 37.27 -32.84
CA GLY A 54 -15.98 38.47 -32.68
C GLY A 54 -15.16 39.66 -32.15
N PRO A 55 -15.54 40.91 -32.45
CA PRO A 55 -14.63 42.05 -32.37
C PRO A 55 -14.65 42.81 -31.03
N GLY A 56 -13.44 43.23 -30.63
CA GLY A 56 -13.06 44.54 -30.09
C GLY A 56 -13.95 45.26 -29.06
N VAL A 57 -13.41 45.43 -27.85
CA VAL A 57 -13.56 46.66 -27.06
C VAL A 57 -12.23 46.98 -26.39
N GLY A 58 -11.67 48.16 -26.70
CA GLY A 58 -10.45 48.67 -26.08
C GLY A 58 -10.73 49.47 -24.81
N LEU A 59 -9.76 49.49 -23.89
CA LEU A 59 -9.63 50.49 -22.84
C LEU A 59 -8.14 50.69 -22.48
N ALA A 60 -7.87 51.92 -22.03
CA ALA A 60 -6.64 52.71 -21.97
C ALA A 60 -5.50 52.22 -21.01
N PRO A 61 -4.28 52.81 -21.10
CA PRO A 61 -3.06 52.28 -20.49
C PRO A 61 -2.78 52.88 -19.10
N ALA A 62 -2.23 52.06 -18.20
CA ALA A 62 -1.70 52.53 -16.92
C ALA A 62 -0.33 51.89 -16.62
N GLY A 63 0.61 52.75 -16.22
CA GLY A 63 1.69 52.40 -15.27
C GLY A 63 2.92 51.71 -15.83
N ARG A 64 3.92 52.50 -16.26
CA ARG A 64 5.32 52.07 -16.34
C ARG A 64 5.86 51.87 -14.92
N SER A 65 6.22 50.65 -14.57
CA SER A 65 7.16 50.35 -13.48
C SER A 65 8.44 49.76 -14.09
N THR A 66 9.53 50.53 -14.00
CA THR A 66 10.86 50.13 -14.41
C THR A 66 11.50 49.28 -13.31
N SER A 67 11.48 47.96 -13.48
CA SER A 67 12.28 47.05 -12.65
C SER A 67 13.67 46.88 -13.27
N SER A 68 14.68 47.14 -12.45
CA SER A 68 16.11 47.04 -12.70
C SER A 68 16.51 45.62 -13.14
N LEU A 69 17.10 45.52 -14.33
CA LEU A 69 17.79 44.33 -14.82
C LEU A 69 19.14 44.19 -14.09
N THR A 70 19.22 43.26 -13.15
CA THR A 70 20.50 42.71 -12.69
C THR A 70 21.06 41.83 -13.80
N SER A 71 22.22 42.21 -14.33
CA SER A 71 22.95 41.45 -15.36
C SER A 71 23.23 40.03 -14.88
N ALA A 72 22.57 39.05 -15.51
CA ALA A 72 22.95 37.64 -15.40
C ALA A 72 24.20 37.41 -16.24
N VAL A 73 25.29 37.02 -15.59
CA VAL A 73 26.52 36.56 -16.24
C VAL A 73 26.18 35.31 -17.05
N LEU A 74 26.28 35.41 -18.38
CA LEU A 74 26.14 34.28 -19.30
C LEU A 74 27.23 33.24 -18.99
N PRO A 75 26.89 31.95 -18.81
CA PRO A 75 27.89 30.91 -18.63
C PRO A 75 28.70 30.74 -19.92
N THR A 76 30.01 30.68 -19.77
CA THR A 76 30.97 30.42 -20.85
C THR A 76 30.63 29.11 -21.56
N PRO A 77 30.62 29.06 -22.90
CA PRO A 77 30.34 27.83 -23.64
C PRO A 77 31.35 26.73 -23.29
N VAL A 78 30.83 25.59 -22.85
CA VAL A 78 31.60 24.38 -22.56
C VAL A 78 32.16 23.84 -23.88
N ALA A 79 33.45 23.48 -23.88
CA ALA A 79 34.15 22.95 -25.04
C ALA A 79 33.44 21.71 -25.63
N PRO A 80 33.24 21.65 -26.95
CA PRO A 80 32.59 20.51 -27.61
C PRO A 80 33.53 19.29 -27.56
N GLY A 81 33.22 18.31 -26.72
CA GLY A 81 33.96 17.04 -26.63
C GLY A 81 33.92 16.34 -25.28
N GLY A 82 33.56 17.03 -24.19
CA GLY A 82 33.36 16.41 -22.89
C GLY A 82 31.93 15.90 -22.75
N ARG A 83 31.72 14.58 -22.70
CA ARG A 83 30.44 14.00 -22.27
C ARG A 83 30.14 14.58 -20.88
N ALA A 84 29.00 15.25 -20.72
CA ALA A 84 28.62 15.81 -19.42
C ALA A 84 28.66 14.68 -18.38
N PRO A 85 29.21 14.93 -17.17
CA PRO A 85 29.26 13.92 -16.12
C PRO A 85 27.82 13.45 -15.86
N GLU A 86 27.61 12.15 -15.99
CA GLU A 86 26.33 11.52 -15.76
C GLU A 86 25.91 11.82 -14.31
N PRO A 87 24.68 12.33 -14.07
CA PRO A 87 24.23 12.64 -12.72
C PRO A 87 24.30 11.37 -11.86
N ALA A 88 25.08 11.43 -10.78
CA ALA A 88 25.26 10.31 -9.86
C ALA A 88 24.03 10.19 -8.96
N PHE A 89 23.12 9.29 -9.32
CA PHE A 89 22.02 8.87 -8.44
C PHE A 89 22.52 7.81 -7.44
N PRO A 90 21.98 7.78 -6.21
CA PRO A 90 22.39 6.77 -5.24
C PRO A 90 22.00 5.37 -5.72
N SER A 91 22.99 4.48 -5.77
CA SER A 91 22.77 3.06 -6.02
C SER A 91 22.22 2.36 -4.78
N VAL A 92 21.30 1.42 -4.97
CA VAL A 92 20.72 0.65 -3.86
C VAL A 92 21.81 -0.18 -3.16
N ASN A 93 22.10 0.13 -1.90
CA ASN A 93 23.12 -0.56 -1.12
C ASN A 93 22.53 -1.73 -0.33
N LEU A 94 22.59 -2.93 -0.89
CA LEU A 94 22.13 -4.15 -0.24
C LEU A 94 22.89 -4.48 1.04
N ALA A 95 24.20 -4.19 1.09
CA ALA A 95 25.05 -4.48 2.24
C ALA A 95 24.71 -3.62 3.47
N ALA A 96 23.99 -2.50 3.28
CA ALA A 96 23.50 -1.67 4.37
C ALA A 96 22.22 -2.23 5.04
N THR A 97 21.60 -3.26 4.46
CA THR A 97 20.36 -3.86 4.98
C THR A 97 20.62 -5.24 5.57
N ARG A 98 19.94 -5.57 6.68
CA ARG A 98 20.08 -6.85 7.37
C ARG A 98 19.39 -7.96 6.58
N ASP A 99 20.07 -9.08 6.32
CA ASP A 99 19.45 -10.22 5.65
C ASP A 99 18.17 -10.69 6.35
N GLY A 100 17.14 -10.98 5.55
CA GLY A 100 15.82 -11.38 6.03
C GLY A 100 15.01 -10.28 6.72
N SER A 101 15.39 -9.00 6.57
CA SER A 101 14.59 -7.86 7.03
C SER A 101 13.63 -7.35 5.96
N ALA A 102 12.67 -6.50 6.36
CA ALA A 102 11.77 -5.82 5.44
C ALA A 102 12.53 -4.88 4.49
N GLU A 103 13.48 -4.11 5.01
CA GLU A 103 14.35 -3.23 4.23
C GLU A 103 15.14 -4.02 3.20
N ARG A 104 15.61 -5.22 3.55
CA ARG A 104 16.32 -6.08 2.61
C ARG A 104 15.43 -6.50 1.45
N ALA A 105 14.17 -6.88 1.71
CA ALA A 105 13.23 -7.23 0.64
C ALA A 105 12.96 -6.03 -0.30
N VAL A 106 12.76 -4.83 0.27
CA VAL A 106 12.60 -3.59 -0.52
C VAL A 106 13.86 -3.28 -1.33
N ALA A 107 15.04 -3.40 -0.72
CA ALA A 107 16.32 -3.15 -1.37
C ALA A 107 16.59 -4.14 -2.51
N GLU A 108 16.29 -5.42 -2.33
CA GLU A 108 16.44 -6.43 -3.39
C GLU A 108 15.48 -6.16 -4.55
N PHE A 109 14.24 -5.77 -4.27
CA PHE A 109 13.28 -5.37 -5.29
C PHE A 109 13.77 -4.16 -6.10
N LEU A 110 14.19 -3.08 -5.42
CA LEU A 110 14.71 -1.87 -6.08
C LEU A 110 16.01 -2.14 -6.83
N SER A 111 16.91 -2.96 -6.29
CA SER A 111 18.15 -3.36 -6.96
C SER A 111 17.86 -4.17 -8.23
N GLY A 112 16.87 -5.06 -8.20
CA GLY A 112 16.37 -5.76 -9.39
C GLY A 112 15.85 -4.79 -10.44
N TRP A 113 15.03 -3.79 -10.04
CA TRP A 113 14.51 -2.79 -10.97
C TRP A 113 15.61 -1.92 -11.58
N GLN A 114 16.58 -1.45 -10.79
CA GLN A 114 17.72 -0.68 -11.27
C GLN A 114 18.56 -1.48 -12.30
N ALA A 115 18.67 -2.79 -12.11
CA ALA A 115 19.35 -3.69 -13.04
C ALA A 115 18.47 -4.18 -14.21
N THR A 116 17.18 -3.80 -14.25
CA THR A 116 16.17 -4.35 -15.18
C THR A 116 16.07 -5.89 -15.10
N ASP A 117 16.39 -6.46 -13.93
CA ASP A 117 16.27 -7.88 -13.63
C ASP A 117 14.92 -8.16 -12.96
N PHE A 118 13.90 -8.35 -13.81
CA PHE A 118 12.54 -8.61 -13.34
C PHE A 118 12.40 -9.96 -12.62
N GLY A 119 13.30 -10.91 -12.87
CA GLY A 119 13.34 -12.19 -12.15
C GLY A 119 13.76 -11.98 -10.69
N ARG A 120 14.75 -11.11 -10.47
CA ARG A 120 15.16 -10.69 -9.13
C ARG A 120 14.07 -9.89 -8.41
N MET A 121 13.40 -8.98 -9.11
CA MET A 121 12.24 -8.27 -8.56
C MET A 121 11.14 -9.25 -8.14
N ALA A 122 10.85 -10.24 -8.98
CA ALA A 122 9.87 -11.28 -8.67
C ALA A 122 10.29 -12.08 -7.45
N ALA A 123 11.57 -12.46 -7.32
CA ALA A 123 12.07 -13.20 -6.16
C ALA A 123 11.91 -12.44 -4.84
N ALA A 124 12.03 -11.11 -4.86
CA ALA A 124 11.82 -10.22 -3.71
C ALA A 124 10.34 -9.85 -3.45
N ALA A 125 9.42 -10.26 -4.33
CA ALA A 125 7.99 -10.03 -4.15
C ALA A 125 7.39 -10.97 -3.09
N ALA A 126 6.29 -10.53 -2.47
CA ALA A 126 5.53 -11.32 -1.50
C ALA A 126 5.18 -12.71 -2.05
N PRO A 127 5.43 -13.81 -1.30
CA PRO A 127 5.06 -15.17 -1.71
C PRO A 127 3.62 -15.31 -2.23
N SER A 128 2.63 -14.75 -1.53
CA SER A 128 1.20 -14.75 -1.89
C SER A 128 0.94 -14.11 -3.26
N TRP A 129 1.64 -13.01 -3.55
CA TRP A 129 1.56 -12.34 -4.83
C TRP A 129 2.15 -13.21 -5.94
N ARG A 130 3.30 -13.84 -5.69
CA ARG A 130 3.95 -14.72 -6.68
C ARG A 130 3.08 -15.95 -7.00
N THR A 131 2.57 -16.64 -5.99
CA THR A 131 1.78 -17.86 -6.18
C THR A 131 0.44 -17.58 -6.86
N GLY A 132 -0.12 -16.38 -6.67
CA GLY A 132 -1.32 -15.91 -7.36
C GLY A 132 -1.11 -15.55 -8.83
N ARG A 133 0.13 -15.56 -9.36
CA ARG A 133 0.46 -15.18 -10.73
C ARG A 133 1.02 -16.38 -11.49
N GLY A 134 0.52 -16.63 -12.71
CA GLY A 134 1.04 -17.70 -13.57
C GLY A 134 2.50 -17.47 -14.00
N ASP A 135 2.89 -16.21 -14.22
CA ASP A 135 4.27 -15.80 -14.52
C ASP A 135 4.56 -14.46 -13.80
N PRO A 136 5.10 -14.52 -12.56
CA PRO A 136 5.42 -13.33 -11.77
C PRO A 136 6.42 -12.39 -12.46
N THR A 137 7.42 -12.95 -13.15
CA THR A 137 8.46 -12.19 -13.84
C THR A 137 7.87 -11.36 -14.98
N ARG A 138 7.02 -11.98 -15.82
CA ARG A 138 6.34 -11.29 -16.91
C ARG A 138 5.37 -10.23 -16.39
N ALA A 139 4.65 -10.49 -15.30
CA ALA A 139 3.74 -9.52 -14.69
C ALA A 139 4.50 -8.25 -14.22
N ILE A 140 5.64 -8.42 -13.53
CA ILE A 140 6.49 -7.28 -13.14
C ILE A 140 7.06 -6.58 -14.37
N ALA A 141 7.56 -7.33 -15.36
CA ALA A 141 8.09 -6.72 -16.57
C ALA A 141 7.04 -5.81 -17.23
N GLN A 142 5.80 -6.27 -17.40
CA GLN A 142 4.72 -5.46 -17.99
C GLN A 142 4.44 -4.18 -17.20
N GLN A 143 4.53 -4.24 -15.87
CA GLN A 143 4.25 -3.11 -14.99
C GLN A 143 5.37 -2.06 -14.97
N PHE A 144 6.64 -2.47 -15.12
CA PHE A 144 7.79 -1.58 -14.93
C PHE A 144 8.62 -1.29 -16.20
N THR A 145 8.39 -1.97 -17.34
CA THR A 145 9.18 -1.81 -18.59
C THR A 145 9.14 -0.39 -19.19
N GLY A 146 8.17 0.44 -18.82
CA GLY A 146 8.10 1.84 -19.27
C GLY A 146 8.94 2.84 -18.48
N ARG A 147 9.62 2.42 -17.40
CA ARG A 147 10.36 3.31 -16.51
C ARG A 147 11.68 2.69 -16.10
N GLN A 148 12.77 3.44 -16.30
CA GLN A 148 14.08 3.06 -15.81
C GLN A 148 14.30 3.65 -14.41
N LEU A 149 14.67 2.81 -13.44
CA LEU A 149 15.11 3.28 -12.13
C LEU A 149 16.58 3.69 -12.22
N LEU A 150 16.85 4.99 -12.01
CA LEU A 150 18.19 5.56 -12.05
C LEU A 150 18.90 5.40 -10.71
N GLY A 151 18.15 5.50 -9.61
CA GLY A 151 18.65 5.27 -8.26
C GLY A 151 17.52 5.27 -7.23
N ALA A 152 17.85 4.89 -6.00
CA ALA A 152 16.94 4.95 -4.88
C ALA A 152 17.69 5.15 -3.55
N ASP A 153 17.04 5.84 -2.63
CA ASP A 153 17.48 6.09 -1.27
C ASP A 153 16.38 5.63 -0.31
N MET A 154 16.74 4.80 0.66
CA MET A 154 15.80 4.24 1.63
C MET A 154 15.95 4.98 2.95
N GLY A 155 14.85 5.54 3.42
CA GLY A 155 14.76 6.13 4.76
C GLY A 155 14.72 5.05 5.85
N PRO A 156 14.85 5.47 7.12
CA PRO A 156 14.61 4.57 8.25
C PRO A 156 13.14 4.09 8.23
N ILE A 157 12.89 2.86 8.70
CA ILE A 157 11.52 2.36 8.88
C ILE A 157 10.73 3.33 9.77
N GLU A 158 9.63 3.87 9.24
CA GLU A 158 8.73 4.76 10.00
C GLU A 158 7.82 3.96 10.94
N SER A 159 7.40 2.78 10.50
CA SER A 159 6.57 1.89 11.30
C SER A 159 6.86 0.44 10.94
N ALA A 160 7.28 -0.35 11.94
CA ALA A 160 7.22 -1.80 11.90
C ALA A 160 6.08 -2.21 12.82
N ARG A 161 4.90 -2.46 12.25
CA ARG A 161 3.86 -3.21 12.95
C ARG A 161 4.19 -4.70 12.86
N GLN A 162 3.60 -5.52 13.71
CA GLN A 162 3.91 -6.96 13.75
C GLN A 162 3.61 -7.68 12.42
N ASP A 163 2.82 -7.05 11.57
CA ASP A 163 2.21 -7.57 10.36
C ASP A 163 2.63 -6.82 9.08
N ILE A 164 3.19 -5.61 9.18
CA ILE A 164 3.55 -4.78 8.02
C ILE A 164 4.75 -3.89 8.36
N ALA A 165 5.68 -3.74 7.41
CA ALA A 165 6.77 -2.77 7.49
C ALA A 165 6.63 -1.70 6.40
N GLU A 166 6.59 -0.44 6.85
CA GLU A 166 6.55 0.74 5.98
C GLU A 166 7.96 1.35 5.88
N VAL A 167 8.54 1.23 4.68
CA VAL A 167 9.89 1.71 4.37
C VAL A 167 9.77 2.95 3.48
N PRO A 168 10.11 4.16 3.97
CA PRO A 168 10.16 5.34 3.12
C PRO A 168 11.24 5.18 2.05
N VAL A 169 10.91 5.50 0.80
CA VAL A 169 11.84 5.43 -0.33
C VAL A 169 11.75 6.72 -1.15
N THR A 170 12.91 7.29 -1.46
CA THR A 170 13.05 8.29 -2.52
C THR A 170 13.61 7.57 -3.74
N ILE A 171 12.92 7.65 -4.87
CA ILE A 171 13.38 7.04 -6.13
C ILE A 171 13.57 8.11 -7.19
N TRP A 172 14.52 7.85 -8.09
CA TRP A 172 14.74 8.64 -9.29
C TRP A 172 14.51 7.76 -10.50
N THR A 173 13.54 8.13 -11.34
CA THR A 173 13.20 7.36 -12.55
C THR A 173 13.25 8.24 -13.79
N THR A 174 13.48 7.62 -14.95
CA THR A 174 13.23 8.26 -16.25
C THR A 174 11.75 8.14 -16.57
N GLY A 175 11.07 9.28 -16.71
CA GLY A 175 9.67 9.38 -17.15
C GLY A 175 9.51 9.08 -18.65
N PRO A 176 8.26 8.95 -19.14
CA PRO A 176 7.98 8.65 -20.56
C PRO A 176 8.49 9.71 -21.54
N ASP A 177 8.62 10.96 -21.08
CA ASP A 177 9.14 12.09 -21.83
C ASP A 177 10.67 12.24 -21.74
N GLY A 178 11.35 11.26 -21.12
CA GLY A 178 12.80 11.26 -20.89
C GLY A 178 13.25 12.15 -19.74
N ARG A 179 12.34 12.81 -19.01
CA ARG A 179 12.71 13.64 -17.85
C ARG A 179 13.00 12.79 -16.64
N ILE A 180 13.82 13.33 -15.74
CA ILE A 180 14.14 12.69 -14.48
C ILE A 180 13.07 13.09 -13.45
N GLU A 181 12.40 12.10 -12.90
CA GLU A 181 11.38 12.25 -11.87
C GLU A 181 11.92 11.78 -10.51
N GLU A 182 11.87 12.65 -9.50
CA GLU A 182 12.00 12.27 -8.10
C GLU A 182 10.61 11.97 -7.54
N ARG A 183 10.43 10.80 -6.91
CA ARG A 183 9.20 10.45 -6.18
C ARG A 183 9.57 9.99 -4.78
N ARG A 184 8.80 10.46 -3.79
CA ARG A 184 8.91 10.05 -2.38
C ARG A 184 7.68 9.26 -2.01
N LEU A 185 7.84 7.98 -1.75
CA LEU A 185 6.75 7.06 -1.47
C LEU A 185 7.11 6.12 -0.32
N VAL A 186 6.13 5.40 0.18
CA VAL A 186 6.33 4.39 1.22
C VAL A 186 6.19 3.02 0.57
N ALA A 187 7.26 2.24 0.57
CA ALA A 187 7.24 0.84 0.18
C ALA A 187 6.69 -0.01 1.32
N VAL A 188 5.80 -0.94 1.01
CA VAL A 188 5.19 -1.84 2.00
C VAL A 188 5.74 -3.22 1.80
N ALA A 189 6.44 -3.73 2.82
CA ALA A 189 6.83 -5.13 2.89
C ALA A 189 5.89 -5.86 3.85
N VAL A 190 5.47 -7.05 3.45
CA VAL A 190 4.57 -7.92 4.21
C VAL A 190 5.34 -9.17 4.63
N PRO A 191 5.27 -9.60 5.90
CA PRO A 191 5.86 -10.85 6.35
C PRO A 191 4.90 -11.99 6.05
N GLU A 192 5.37 -12.98 5.30
CA GLU A 192 4.60 -14.16 4.94
C GLU A 192 5.37 -15.45 5.23
N THR A 193 4.65 -16.55 5.33
CA THR A 193 5.21 -17.90 5.25
C THR A 193 5.65 -18.18 3.81
N PRO A 194 6.51 -19.19 3.57
CA PRO A 194 6.89 -19.60 2.22
C PRO A 194 5.69 -19.96 1.33
N ASP A 195 4.59 -20.41 1.94
CA ASP A 195 3.34 -20.77 1.25
C ASP A 195 2.41 -19.56 0.98
N GLY A 196 2.81 -18.34 1.35
CA GLY A 196 2.05 -17.11 1.10
C GLY A 196 0.94 -16.81 2.11
N GLN A 197 0.93 -17.45 3.28
CA GLN A 197 0.07 -17.03 4.38
C GLN A 197 0.74 -15.91 5.18
N LEU A 198 -0.04 -14.91 5.62
CA LEU A 198 0.44 -13.86 6.52
C LEU A 198 1.07 -14.47 7.77
N ALA A 199 2.26 -13.99 8.13
CA ALA A 199 3.01 -14.46 9.28
C ALA A 199 3.23 -13.31 10.28
N PRO A 200 2.19 -12.86 11.01
CA PRO A 200 2.33 -11.79 11.98
C PRO A 200 3.27 -12.20 13.13
N GLY A 201 4.14 -11.29 13.55
CA GLY A 201 5.03 -11.45 14.71
C GLY A 201 6.50 -11.80 14.39
N GLU A 202 7.27 -12.06 15.44
CA GLU A 202 8.70 -12.42 15.37
C GLU A 202 8.90 -13.95 15.37
N GLY A 203 8.55 -14.59 14.25
CA GLY A 203 8.69 -16.05 14.07
C GLY A 203 9.88 -16.45 13.19
N ARG A 204 10.51 -17.60 13.50
CA ARG A 204 11.41 -18.30 12.55
C ARG A 204 10.58 -18.78 11.36
N GLY A 205 11.09 -18.57 10.14
CA GLY A 205 10.44 -19.02 8.91
C GLY A 205 9.60 -17.97 8.18
N ARG A 206 9.60 -16.71 8.64
CA ARG A 206 9.01 -15.60 7.88
C ARG A 206 9.91 -15.19 6.70
N VAL A 207 9.27 -14.84 5.59
CA VAL A 207 9.87 -14.25 4.39
C VAL A 207 9.21 -12.90 4.20
N TRP A 208 10.01 -11.84 4.19
CA TRP A 208 9.50 -10.51 3.81
C TRP A 208 9.45 -10.42 2.30
N GLY A 209 8.37 -9.85 1.78
CA GLY A 209 8.28 -9.52 0.37
C GLY A 209 7.41 -8.29 0.13
N LEU A 210 7.66 -7.63 -0.99
CA LEU A 210 6.92 -6.45 -1.41
C LEU A 210 5.77 -6.87 -2.32
N ASN A 211 4.61 -6.22 -2.22
CA ASN A 211 3.53 -6.39 -3.21
C ASN A 211 3.78 -5.43 -4.39
N PRO A 212 4.14 -5.93 -5.60
CA PRO A 212 4.45 -5.09 -6.76
C PRO A 212 3.28 -4.22 -7.21
N ASP A 213 2.04 -4.71 -7.08
CA ASP A 213 0.84 -3.97 -7.48
C ASP A 213 0.60 -2.76 -6.58
N THR A 214 0.71 -2.96 -5.25
CA THR A 214 0.60 -1.87 -4.28
C THR A 214 1.71 -0.84 -4.50
N PHE A 215 2.93 -1.28 -4.78
CA PHE A 215 4.05 -0.39 -5.03
C PHE A 215 3.88 0.41 -6.32
N ALA A 216 3.47 -0.24 -7.41
CA ALA A 216 3.20 0.44 -8.68
C ALA A 216 2.03 1.43 -8.58
N GLN A 217 0.98 1.09 -7.82
CA GLN A 217 -0.12 2.00 -7.55
C GLN A 217 0.36 3.25 -6.79
N ARG A 218 1.10 3.08 -5.69
CA ARG A 218 1.70 4.20 -4.94
C ARG A 218 2.64 5.03 -5.79
N LEU A 219 3.41 4.36 -6.65
CA LEU A 219 4.28 5.01 -7.62
C LEU A 219 3.47 5.91 -8.56
N ALA A 220 2.34 5.43 -9.10
CA ALA A 220 1.47 6.18 -9.98
C ALA A 220 0.80 7.37 -9.28
N ASP A 221 0.33 7.17 -8.05
CA ASP A 221 -0.41 8.17 -7.25
C ASP A 221 0.49 9.28 -6.69
N THR A 222 1.80 9.04 -6.59
CA THR A 222 2.75 10.04 -6.07
C THR A 222 3.10 11.07 -7.15
N THR A 223 2.74 12.35 -6.97
CA THR A 223 3.11 13.42 -7.89
C THR A 223 4.64 13.49 -8.09
N PRO A 224 5.17 13.36 -9.32
CA PRO A 224 6.60 13.45 -9.56
C PRO A 224 7.10 14.88 -9.39
N ARG A 225 8.27 15.03 -8.75
CA ARG A 225 9.05 16.26 -8.82
C ARG A 225 10.04 16.14 -9.98
N ILE A 226 9.91 16.98 -11.00
CA ILE A 226 10.87 17.02 -12.10
C ILE A 226 12.20 17.56 -11.57
N VAL A 227 13.24 16.75 -11.66
CA VAL A 227 14.60 17.13 -11.29
C VAL A 227 15.33 17.50 -12.56
N THR A 228 15.75 18.76 -12.67
CA THR A 228 16.74 19.11 -13.68
C THR A 228 18.06 18.53 -13.18
N PRO A 229 18.72 17.62 -13.92
CA PRO A 229 20.04 17.15 -13.52
C PRO A 229 20.91 18.39 -13.40
N VAL A 230 21.30 18.72 -12.17
CA VAL A 230 22.25 19.79 -11.93
C VAL A 230 23.54 19.26 -12.53
N ALA A 231 23.83 19.68 -13.77
CA ALA A 231 25.07 19.37 -14.47
C ALA A 231 26.17 19.62 -13.46
N ALA A 232 26.86 18.54 -13.05
CA ALA A 232 27.70 18.51 -11.85
C ALA A 232 28.37 19.86 -11.66
N LEU A 233 27.82 20.68 -10.75
CA LEU A 233 28.46 21.93 -10.39
C LEU A 233 29.86 21.48 -9.97
N LYS A 234 30.89 21.97 -10.68
CA LYS A 234 32.29 21.72 -10.32
C LYS A 234 32.36 21.75 -8.80
N PRO A 235 32.89 20.71 -8.14
CA PRO A 235 33.02 20.73 -6.69
C PRO A 235 33.60 22.10 -6.36
N VAL A 236 32.83 22.92 -5.64
CA VAL A 236 33.31 24.22 -5.19
C VAL A 236 34.55 23.87 -4.41
N GLU A 237 35.72 24.22 -4.95
CA GLU A 237 36.98 24.12 -4.24
C GLU A 237 36.73 24.85 -2.93
N ARG A 238 36.55 24.09 -1.84
CA ARG A 238 36.49 24.69 -0.52
C ARG A 238 37.79 25.47 -0.43
N PRO A 239 37.76 26.81 -0.24
CA PRO A 239 38.99 27.54 0.00
C PRO A 239 39.70 26.81 1.13
N ALA A 240 40.97 26.46 0.91
CA ALA A 240 41.78 25.75 1.88
C ALA A 240 41.55 26.40 3.24
N VAL A 241 40.97 25.66 4.17
CA VAL A 241 40.79 26.13 5.55
C VAL A 241 42.20 26.35 6.07
N ALA A 242 42.61 27.62 6.12
CA ALA A 242 43.84 28.01 6.77
C ALA A 242 43.82 27.41 8.18
N ALA A 243 44.89 26.70 8.52
CA ALA A 243 45.03 26.00 9.78
C ALA A 243 44.67 26.93 10.96
N ILE A 244 43.55 26.64 11.62
CA ILE A 244 43.19 27.28 12.87
C ILE A 244 44.17 26.74 13.91
N ALA A 245 44.98 27.64 14.48
CA ALA A 245 45.92 27.32 15.55
C ALA A 245 45.18 26.66 16.74
N PRO A 246 45.80 25.67 17.40
CA PRO A 246 45.18 25.00 18.55
C PRO A 246 44.93 26.02 19.68
N PRO A 247 43.77 25.92 20.38
CA PRO A 247 43.49 26.77 21.53
C PRO A 247 44.47 26.50 22.68
N PRO A 248 44.82 27.52 23.48
CA PRO A 248 45.70 27.36 24.63
C PRO A 248 45.07 26.46 25.70
N ALA A 249 45.89 25.61 26.29
CA ALA A 249 45.50 24.67 27.34
C ALA A 249 44.87 25.41 28.54
N LEU A 250 43.63 25.04 28.88
CA LEU A 250 42.97 25.50 30.10
C LEU A 250 43.45 24.65 31.28
N SER A 251 44.10 25.32 32.23
CA SER A 251 44.54 24.77 33.51
C SER A 251 43.37 24.19 34.30
N THR A 252 43.54 22.94 34.73
CA THR A 252 42.60 22.20 35.57
C THR A 252 42.79 22.63 37.03
N THR A 253 41.82 23.33 37.61
CA THR A 253 41.76 23.56 39.06
C THR A 253 40.94 22.46 39.74
N GLN A 254 41.55 21.89 40.77
CA GLN A 254 41.09 20.79 41.61
C GLN A 254 39.95 21.25 42.54
N PRO A 255 38.81 20.54 42.66
CA PRO A 255 37.80 20.85 43.66
C PRO A 255 38.09 20.13 44.98
N THR A 256 38.06 20.92 46.05
CA THR A 256 38.10 20.50 47.45
C THR A 256 36.90 19.64 47.85
N SER A 257 37.20 18.55 48.54
CA SER A 257 36.30 17.58 49.15
C SER A 257 35.45 18.15 50.30
N HIS A 258 34.14 17.91 50.26
CA HIS A 258 33.22 18.05 51.40
C HIS A 258 32.79 16.67 51.94
N PRO A 259 32.54 16.53 53.26
CA PRO A 259 32.24 15.25 53.89
C PRO A 259 30.77 14.82 53.69
N ALA A 260 30.58 13.52 53.50
CA ALA A 260 29.32 12.85 53.27
C ALA A 260 28.47 12.73 54.56
N THR A 261 27.17 13.00 54.43
CA THR A 261 26.13 12.60 55.40
C THR A 261 25.72 11.13 55.18
N PRO A 262 25.42 10.37 56.25
CA PRO A 262 25.03 8.97 56.14
C PRO A 262 23.56 8.85 55.71
N VAL A 263 23.30 8.11 54.64
CA VAL A 263 21.96 7.73 54.20
C VAL A 263 21.62 6.36 54.79
N THR A 264 20.53 6.31 55.54
CA THR A 264 19.91 5.12 56.13
C THR A 264 19.33 4.23 55.04
N GLU A 265 19.80 2.99 54.98
CA GLU A 265 19.34 1.92 54.07
C GLU A 265 18.06 1.26 54.62
N PRO A 266 16.98 1.09 53.82
CA PRO A 266 15.82 0.30 54.22
C PRO A 266 16.03 -1.20 53.92
N PRO A 267 15.34 -2.10 54.66
CA PRO A 267 15.63 -3.52 54.67
C PRO A 267 15.25 -4.24 53.36
N ARG A 268 16.17 -5.08 52.91
CA ARG A 268 16.10 -5.95 51.73
C ARG A 268 15.12 -7.10 51.97
N ALA A 269 14.05 -7.17 51.19
CA ALA A 269 13.14 -8.31 51.18
C ALA A 269 13.80 -9.52 50.50
N THR A 270 13.91 -10.62 51.23
CA THR A 270 14.42 -11.92 50.78
C THR A 270 13.40 -12.59 49.87
N ALA A 271 13.63 -12.60 48.55
CA ALA A 271 12.86 -13.40 47.60
C ALA A 271 13.50 -14.79 47.45
N ALA A 272 12.68 -15.83 47.63
CA ALA A 272 13.05 -17.23 47.52
C ALA A 272 13.44 -17.61 46.07
N ALA A 273 14.46 -18.45 45.96
CA ALA A 273 15.01 -18.95 44.70
C ALA A 273 14.03 -19.90 43.98
N PRO A 274 13.81 -19.76 42.67
CA PRO A 274 13.15 -20.79 41.88
C PRO A 274 14.12 -21.91 41.51
N THR A 275 13.74 -23.13 41.87
CA THR A 275 14.36 -24.40 41.49
C THR A 275 14.36 -24.57 39.97
N ALA A 276 15.56 -24.70 39.37
CA ALA A 276 15.72 -24.97 37.94
C ALA A 276 15.37 -26.43 37.59
N PRO A 277 14.61 -26.69 36.51
CA PRO A 277 14.48 -28.05 36.00
C PRO A 277 15.75 -28.46 35.23
N ARG A 278 16.31 -29.61 35.61
CA ARG A 278 17.37 -30.32 34.88
C ARG A 278 16.83 -30.77 33.52
N ILE A 279 17.31 -30.18 32.43
CA ILE A 279 17.10 -30.69 31.07
C ILE A 279 18.21 -31.69 30.77
N LEU A 280 17.82 -32.96 30.58
CA LEU A 280 18.68 -34.04 30.13
C LEU A 280 18.94 -33.85 28.63
N VAL A 281 20.18 -33.53 28.24
CA VAL A 281 20.60 -33.44 26.83
C VAL A 281 20.89 -34.86 26.35
N LEU A 282 19.96 -35.43 25.59
CA LEU A 282 20.19 -36.65 24.80
C LEU A 282 20.92 -36.27 23.50
N ALA A 283 22.10 -36.86 23.30
CA ALA A 283 22.88 -36.74 22.08
C ALA A 283 22.13 -37.35 20.88
N PRO A 284 22.16 -36.72 19.69
CA PRO A 284 21.60 -37.31 18.49
C PRO A 284 22.50 -38.44 17.95
N PRO A 285 21.93 -39.55 17.42
CA PRO A 285 22.71 -40.59 16.79
C PRO A 285 23.23 -40.15 15.41
N ALA A 286 24.45 -40.59 15.11
CA ALA A 286 25.15 -40.34 13.86
C ALA A 286 24.34 -40.78 12.63
N ALA A 287 24.15 -39.86 11.68
CA ALA A 287 23.56 -40.17 10.38
C ALA A 287 24.58 -40.94 9.53
N GLN A 288 24.18 -42.15 9.10
CA GLN A 288 24.92 -42.98 8.16
C GLN A 288 24.88 -42.34 6.76
N SER A 289 26.06 -42.16 6.17
CA SER A 289 26.22 -41.80 4.77
C SER A 289 25.75 -42.95 3.87
N VAL A 290 24.65 -42.76 3.14
CA VAL A 290 24.26 -43.66 2.05
C VAL A 290 24.75 -43.07 0.74
N LEU A 291 25.66 -43.83 0.14
CA LEU A 291 26.25 -43.67 -1.18
C LEU A 291 25.15 -43.65 -2.27
N ALA A 292 24.95 -42.52 -2.94
CA ALA A 292 24.09 -42.45 -4.12
C ALA A 292 24.92 -42.72 -5.38
N GLY A 293 24.68 -43.86 -6.02
CA GLY A 293 25.27 -44.22 -7.32
C GLY A 293 24.66 -43.43 -8.50
N PRO A 294 25.35 -43.41 -9.65
CA PRO A 294 24.93 -42.64 -10.82
C PRO A 294 23.69 -43.25 -11.49
N ARG A 295 22.64 -42.46 -11.69
CA ARG A 295 21.49 -42.82 -12.53
C ARG A 295 21.87 -42.68 -14.02
N PRO A 296 21.56 -43.65 -14.88
CA PRO A 296 21.73 -43.51 -16.32
C PRO A 296 20.69 -42.56 -16.92
N SER A 297 21.17 -41.63 -17.76
CA SER A 297 20.36 -40.76 -18.62
C SER A 297 19.62 -41.57 -19.68
N PRO A 298 18.29 -41.42 -19.85
CA PRO A 298 17.63 -41.90 -21.05
C PRO A 298 17.88 -40.94 -22.21
N SER A 299 18.42 -41.47 -23.30
CA SER A 299 18.52 -40.78 -24.59
C SER A 299 17.12 -40.43 -25.13
N PRO A 300 16.92 -39.20 -25.65
CA PRO A 300 15.67 -38.86 -26.31
C PRO A 300 15.62 -39.48 -27.72
N THR A 301 14.67 -40.39 -27.91
CA THR A 301 14.26 -40.88 -29.24
C THR A 301 13.67 -39.72 -30.06
N PRO A 302 14.13 -39.46 -31.29
CA PRO A 302 13.50 -38.46 -32.15
C PRO A 302 12.13 -38.97 -32.62
N MET A 303 11.06 -38.49 -31.99
CA MET A 303 9.71 -38.67 -32.53
C MET A 303 9.55 -37.80 -33.77
N ARG A 304 9.29 -38.48 -34.88
CA ARG A 304 9.01 -37.98 -36.22
C ARG A 304 7.79 -37.03 -36.14
N LEU A 305 7.98 -35.74 -36.44
CA LEU A 305 6.88 -34.81 -36.71
C LEU A 305 6.09 -35.32 -37.91
N GLY A 306 4.91 -35.88 -37.68
CA GLY A 306 3.86 -35.96 -38.68
C GLY A 306 3.32 -34.55 -38.90
N ALA A 307 3.32 -34.11 -40.16
CA ALA A 307 2.69 -32.87 -40.59
C ALA A 307 1.20 -32.93 -40.22
N ILE A 308 0.81 -32.19 -39.19
CA ILE A 308 -0.59 -31.88 -38.94
C ILE A 308 -0.88 -30.65 -39.79
N GLU A 309 -1.52 -30.89 -40.91
CA GLU A 309 -2.05 -29.87 -41.81
C GLU A 309 -3.10 -29.07 -41.04
N THR A 310 -2.68 -27.91 -40.53
CA THR A 310 -3.54 -26.96 -39.83
C THR A 310 -4.51 -26.35 -40.84
N ALA A 311 -5.63 -27.03 -41.07
CA ALA A 311 -6.78 -26.44 -41.73
C ALA A 311 -7.29 -25.32 -40.83
N ALA A 312 -7.04 -24.07 -41.23
CA ALA A 312 -7.55 -22.87 -40.59
C ALA A 312 -9.09 -22.87 -40.73
N ALA A 313 -9.78 -23.44 -39.74
CA ALA A 313 -11.22 -23.32 -39.61
C ALA A 313 -11.53 -21.85 -39.31
N GLN A 314 -12.05 -21.13 -40.33
CA GLN A 314 -12.61 -19.81 -40.14
C GLN A 314 -13.76 -19.91 -39.11
N PRO A 315 -13.73 -19.15 -38.01
CA PRO A 315 -14.86 -19.12 -37.09
C PRO A 315 -16.07 -18.55 -37.83
N SER A 316 -17.17 -19.30 -37.83
CA SER A 316 -18.43 -18.85 -38.41
C SER A 316 -18.81 -17.48 -37.83
N PRO A 317 -19.25 -16.51 -38.65
CA PRO A 317 -19.65 -15.20 -38.17
C PRO A 317 -20.83 -15.36 -37.19
N ILE A 318 -20.63 -14.89 -35.95
CA ILE A 318 -21.71 -14.79 -34.97
C ILE A 318 -22.71 -13.78 -35.53
N ASP A 319 -23.98 -14.20 -35.70
CA ASP A 319 -25.00 -13.32 -36.24
C ASP A 319 -25.33 -12.17 -35.26
N ALA A 320 -25.74 -11.03 -35.81
CA ALA A 320 -26.09 -9.86 -35.03
C ALA A 320 -27.31 -10.11 -34.11
N ALA A 321 -28.16 -11.08 -34.44
CA ALA A 321 -29.34 -11.43 -33.65
C ALA A 321 -28.95 -12.10 -32.32
N SER A 322 -27.90 -12.91 -32.32
CA SER A 322 -27.34 -13.59 -31.14
C SER A 322 -26.69 -12.58 -30.21
N VAL A 323 -25.99 -11.57 -30.75
CA VAL A 323 -25.43 -10.47 -29.95
C VAL A 323 -26.55 -9.60 -29.34
N ALA A 324 -27.62 -9.33 -30.09
CA ALA A 324 -28.78 -8.60 -29.58
C ALA A 324 -29.53 -9.40 -28.49
N ALA A 325 -29.71 -10.70 -28.67
CA ALA A 325 -30.34 -11.59 -27.69
C ALA A 325 -29.50 -11.71 -26.41
N MET A 326 -28.17 -11.81 -26.51
CA MET A 326 -27.27 -11.77 -25.35
C MET A 326 -27.35 -10.43 -24.60
N ARG A 327 -27.39 -9.29 -25.31
CA ARG A 327 -27.60 -7.98 -24.67
C ARG A 327 -28.95 -7.87 -23.99
N ALA A 328 -30.02 -8.35 -24.62
CA ALA A 328 -31.37 -8.33 -24.04
C ALA A 328 -31.47 -9.23 -22.81
N ALA A 329 -30.86 -10.42 -22.84
CA ALA A 329 -30.81 -11.33 -21.69
C ALA A 329 -29.97 -10.76 -20.54
N GLN A 330 -28.85 -10.09 -20.84
CA GLN A 330 -28.02 -9.44 -19.83
C GLN A 330 -28.70 -8.21 -19.21
N ALA A 331 -29.46 -7.45 -20.00
CA ALA A 331 -30.29 -6.35 -19.51
C ALA A 331 -31.46 -6.85 -18.63
N ALA A 332 -32.08 -7.99 -19.00
CA ALA A 332 -33.17 -8.57 -18.23
C ALA A 332 -32.71 -9.22 -16.91
N ALA A 333 -31.50 -9.79 -16.88
CA ALA A 333 -30.91 -10.39 -15.67
C ALA A 333 -30.43 -9.35 -14.64
N ALA A 334 -30.32 -8.08 -15.02
CA ALA A 334 -29.80 -7.01 -14.16
C ALA A 334 -30.87 -6.23 -13.39
N ALA A 335 -32.17 -6.56 -13.53
CA ALA A 335 -33.22 -5.92 -12.74
C ALA A 335 -33.08 -6.37 -11.27
N PRO A 336 -32.70 -5.50 -10.33
CA PRO A 336 -32.54 -5.89 -8.94
C PRO A 336 -33.92 -6.21 -8.37
N THR A 337 -34.24 -7.49 -8.22
CA THR A 337 -35.49 -7.98 -7.59
C THR A 337 -35.47 -7.89 -6.07
N GLY A 338 -34.55 -7.12 -5.49
CA GLY A 338 -34.51 -6.89 -4.05
C GLY A 338 -35.67 -5.99 -3.63
N THR A 339 -36.43 -6.41 -2.61
CA THR A 339 -37.30 -5.51 -1.86
C THR A 339 -36.50 -4.27 -1.49
N PRO A 340 -37.01 -3.05 -1.74
CA PRO A 340 -36.29 -1.82 -1.39
C PRO A 340 -35.91 -1.89 0.08
N GLU A 341 -34.61 -1.89 0.34
CA GLU A 341 -34.10 -1.95 1.70
C GLU A 341 -34.48 -0.65 2.43
N PRO A 342 -34.96 -0.73 3.69
CA PRO A 342 -35.32 0.47 4.44
C PRO A 342 -34.15 1.45 4.50
N ASP A 343 -34.46 2.74 4.36
CA ASP A 343 -33.47 3.80 4.43
C ASP A 343 -32.81 3.79 5.82
N PHE A 344 -31.48 3.76 5.85
CA PHE A 344 -30.70 3.80 7.08
C PHE A 344 -30.25 5.26 7.33
N PRO A 345 -30.48 5.83 8.53
CA PRO A 345 -30.24 7.25 8.83
C PRO A 345 -28.74 7.54 9.01
N SER A 346 -28.00 7.49 7.91
CA SER A 346 -26.57 7.77 7.81
C SER A 346 -26.27 8.33 6.42
N GLY A 347 -25.33 9.27 6.33
CA GLY A 347 -24.80 9.67 5.04
C GLY A 347 -23.66 8.77 4.54
N GLY A 348 -23.27 7.74 5.31
CA GLY A 348 -22.16 6.86 4.96
C GLY A 348 -22.09 5.52 5.66
N LEU A 349 -21.55 5.49 6.88
CA LEU A 349 -21.26 4.26 7.60
C LEU A 349 -22.56 3.49 7.86
N GLY A 350 -22.57 2.18 7.59
CA GLY A 350 -23.75 1.31 7.74
C GLY A 350 -24.69 1.25 6.53
N LEU A 351 -24.51 2.12 5.52
CA LEU A 351 -25.24 2.05 4.24
C LEU A 351 -24.77 0.84 3.42
N THR A 352 -25.63 0.30 2.57
CA THR A 352 -25.17 -0.60 1.49
C THR A 352 -24.48 0.19 0.37
N ARG A 353 -23.74 -0.50 -0.51
CA ARG A 353 -23.09 0.13 -1.68
C ARG A 353 -24.05 0.95 -2.53
N ASN A 354 -25.24 0.41 -2.78
CA ASN A 354 -26.26 1.06 -3.60
C ASN A 354 -26.86 2.29 -2.92
N GLN A 355 -27.05 2.24 -1.59
CA GLN A 355 -27.48 3.41 -0.81
C GLN A 355 -26.42 4.50 -0.82
N TRP A 356 -25.16 4.14 -0.58
CA TRP A 356 -24.03 5.07 -0.61
C TRP A 356 -23.86 5.78 -1.94
N GLN A 357 -23.89 5.03 -3.06
CA GLN A 357 -23.77 5.62 -4.39
C GLN A 357 -24.89 6.64 -4.67
N ARG A 358 -26.12 6.35 -4.25
CA ARG A 358 -27.24 7.30 -4.36
C ARG A 358 -27.02 8.55 -3.50
N ALA A 359 -26.56 8.39 -2.26
CA ALA A 359 -26.25 9.50 -1.36
C ALA A 359 -25.12 10.39 -1.92
N GLN A 360 -24.07 9.78 -2.48
CA GLN A 360 -22.96 10.51 -3.11
C GLN A 360 -23.36 11.19 -4.41
N ALA A 361 -24.26 10.60 -5.22
CA ALA A 361 -24.77 11.23 -6.43
C ALA A 361 -25.64 12.47 -6.16
N GLN A 362 -26.33 12.50 -5.01
CA GLN A 362 -27.13 13.66 -4.58
C GLN A 362 -26.27 14.77 -3.96
N SER A 363 -25.09 14.44 -3.47
CA SER A 363 -24.12 15.40 -2.97
C SER A 363 -23.50 16.14 -4.16
N ALA A 364 -23.86 17.41 -4.36
CA ALA A 364 -23.44 18.19 -5.52
C ALA A 364 -21.91 18.12 -5.74
N PRO A 365 -21.43 17.72 -6.94
CA PRO A 365 -20.01 17.69 -7.26
C PRO A 365 -19.49 19.13 -7.32
N GLY A 366 -19.00 19.65 -6.19
CA GLY A 366 -18.42 21.00 -6.12
C GLY A 366 -18.64 21.77 -4.82
N ALA A 367 -19.50 21.31 -3.90
CA ALA A 367 -19.79 22.07 -2.68
C ALA A 367 -18.61 22.18 -1.71
N ASP A 368 -17.66 21.23 -1.74
CA ASP A 368 -16.57 21.17 -0.75
C ASP A 368 -15.25 21.81 -1.20
N GLY A 369 -15.07 22.18 -2.48
CA GLY A 369 -13.81 22.74 -3.01
C GLY A 369 -12.55 21.84 -2.92
N ALA A 370 -12.54 20.84 -2.03
CA ALA A 370 -11.45 19.92 -1.79
C ALA A 370 -11.64 18.65 -2.63
N ARG A 371 -10.76 18.48 -3.62
CA ARG A 371 -10.65 17.26 -4.42
C ARG A 371 -10.11 16.14 -3.53
N GLY A 372 -10.97 15.23 -3.09
CA GLY A 372 -10.58 14.00 -2.41
C GLY A 372 -11.38 12.84 -2.98
N TRP A 373 -10.89 11.62 -2.77
CA TRP A 373 -11.62 10.40 -3.16
C TRP A 373 -11.98 9.60 -1.92
N TYR A 374 -13.08 8.84 -2.04
CA TYR A 374 -13.51 7.89 -1.04
C TYR A 374 -13.08 6.48 -1.42
N VAL A 375 -12.60 5.73 -0.43
CA VAL A 375 -12.48 4.28 -0.46
C VAL A 375 -13.45 3.73 0.57
N VAL A 376 -14.24 2.72 0.21
CA VAL A 376 -15.21 2.10 1.12
C VAL A 376 -15.01 0.60 1.15
N ASP A 377 -14.98 0.05 2.36
CA ASP A 377 -14.96 -1.40 2.58
C ASP A 377 -16.31 -1.86 3.13
N GLU A 378 -16.74 -3.03 2.70
CA GLU A 378 -18.02 -3.63 3.06
C GLU A 378 -17.81 -4.86 3.94
N ARG A 379 -18.70 -5.01 4.92
CA ARG A 379 -18.83 -6.18 5.77
C ARG A 379 -20.32 -6.50 5.89
N ASP A 380 -20.69 -7.75 5.63
CA ASP A 380 -22.08 -8.21 5.64
C ASP A 380 -23.01 -7.38 4.73
N GLY A 381 -22.49 -6.90 3.60
CA GLY A 381 -23.21 -6.08 2.62
C GLY A 381 -23.39 -4.60 3.01
N ASN A 382 -22.88 -4.18 4.18
CA ASN A 382 -22.94 -2.81 4.67
C ASN A 382 -21.53 -2.20 4.70
N ILE A 383 -21.42 -0.90 4.46
CA ILE A 383 -20.16 -0.16 4.54
C ILE A 383 -19.70 -0.12 5.99
N SER A 384 -18.61 -0.81 6.29
CA SER A 384 -17.99 -0.87 7.62
C SER A 384 -16.81 0.08 7.77
N ARG A 385 -16.26 0.57 6.66
CA ARG A 385 -15.13 1.50 6.66
C ARG A 385 -15.25 2.48 5.49
N ILE A 386 -15.00 3.75 5.79
CA ILE A 386 -14.92 4.85 4.84
C ILE A 386 -13.60 5.55 5.05
N GLU A 387 -12.82 5.69 4.00
CA GLU A 387 -11.58 6.46 4.00
C GLU A 387 -11.68 7.56 2.95
N ARG A 388 -11.47 8.81 3.38
CA ARG A 388 -11.33 9.96 2.49
C ARG A 388 -9.90 10.45 2.51
N ASN A 389 -9.29 10.51 1.33
CA ASN A 389 -7.92 10.95 1.15
C ASN A 389 -7.86 12.29 0.42
N TRP A 390 -6.96 13.17 0.87
CA TRP A 390 -6.68 14.45 0.23
C TRP A 390 -5.23 14.50 -0.26
N PRO A 391 -4.99 14.70 -1.57
CA PRO A 391 -3.64 14.75 -2.12
C PRO A 391 -2.91 16.02 -1.64
N ASP A 392 -1.59 15.94 -1.54
CA ASP A 392 -0.67 17.09 -1.41
C ASP A 392 -1.00 18.07 -0.27
N GLY A 393 -1.59 17.58 0.83
CA GLY A 393 -1.99 18.45 1.95
C GLY A 393 -3.11 19.45 1.59
N SER A 394 -3.82 19.23 0.48
CA SER A 394 -5.01 20.00 0.06
C SER A 394 -6.21 19.81 0.99
N GLY A 395 -6.07 18.94 1.99
CA GLY A 395 -7.13 18.63 2.91
C GLY A 395 -7.57 19.81 3.76
N PRO A 396 -8.77 19.70 4.33
CA PRO A 396 -9.35 20.77 5.12
C PRO A 396 -8.68 20.86 6.51
N PRO A 397 -8.87 21.98 7.23
CA PRO A 397 -8.63 22.03 8.66
C PRO A 397 -9.41 20.95 9.41
N ILE A 398 -8.96 20.56 10.61
CA ILE A 398 -9.59 19.46 11.37
C ILE A 398 -11.07 19.71 11.68
N GLU A 399 -11.49 20.95 11.95
CA GLU A 399 -12.90 21.26 12.23
C GLU A 399 -13.81 21.05 11.02
N ASP A 400 -13.31 21.35 9.83
CA ASP A 400 -14.02 21.12 8.58
C ASP A 400 -14.06 19.61 8.26
N ALA A 401 -12.96 18.89 8.52
CA ALA A 401 -12.94 17.43 8.43
C ALA A 401 -13.93 16.77 9.41
N ARG A 402 -14.12 17.32 10.61
CA ARG A 402 -15.16 16.87 11.56
C ARG A 402 -16.57 17.11 11.06
N ARG A 403 -16.84 18.20 10.33
CA ARG A 403 -18.14 18.42 9.69
C ARG A 403 -18.39 17.39 8.59
N ILE A 404 -17.37 17.14 7.76
CA ILE A 404 -17.42 16.08 6.73
C ILE A 404 -17.69 14.74 7.39
N ALA A 405 -16.94 14.39 8.44
CA ALA A 405 -17.10 13.12 9.14
C ALA A 405 -18.51 12.94 9.70
N ARG A 406 -19.07 13.97 10.34
CA ARG A 406 -20.46 13.96 10.84
C ARG A 406 -21.49 13.68 9.76
N GLY A 407 -21.29 14.20 8.54
CA GLY A 407 -22.16 13.90 7.40
C GLY A 407 -22.08 12.45 6.90
N LEU A 408 -21.11 11.67 7.37
CA LEU A 408 -20.90 10.25 7.03
C LEU A 408 -21.25 9.31 8.18
N MET A 409 -21.57 9.85 9.36
CA MET A 409 -21.94 9.09 10.55
C MET A 409 -23.45 8.82 10.57
N PRO A 410 -23.90 7.82 11.34
CA PRO A 410 -25.29 7.69 11.72
C PRO A 410 -25.79 8.89 12.54
N ASP A 411 -27.06 9.26 12.40
CA ASP A 411 -27.68 10.40 13.10
C ASP A 411 -27.72 10.21 14.64
N ASP A 412 -27.76 8.96 15.10
CA ASP A 412 -27.75 8.61 16.52
C ASP A 412 -26.34 8.57 17.13
N ALA A 413 -25.29 8.85 16.35
CA ALA A 413 -23.91 8.82 16.83
C ALA A 413 -23.70 9.77 18.02
N ARG A 414 -23.02 9.26 19.06
CA ARG A 414 -22.61 10.02 20.24
C ARG A 414 -21.13 9.82 20.49
N ILE A 415 -20.40 10.90 20.75
CA ILE A 415 -18.98 10.81 21.08
C ILE A 415 -18.81 10.16 22.45
N ALA A 416 -18.01 9.11 22.52
CA ALA A 416 -17.65 8.40 23.74
C ALA A 416 -16.29 8.85 24.27
N ARG A 417 -15.30 9.02 23.37
CA ARG A 417 -13.93 9.41 23.76
C ARG A 417 -13.19 10.10 22.62
N GLY A 418 -12.24 10.96 22.94
CA GLY A 418 -11.23 11.46 22.00
C GLY A 418 -9.83 11.34 22.59
N TYR A 419 -8.84 10.99 21.77
CA TYR A 419 -7.43 10.97 22.16
C TYR A 419 -6.52 11.27 20.97
N GLN A 420 -5.24 11.57 21.26
CA GLN A 420 -4.20 11.67 20.24
C GLN A 420 -3.23 10.51 20.39
N THR A 421 -2.86 9.91 19.26
CA THR A 421 -1.83 8.86 19.20
C THR A 421 -0.43 9.46 19.30
N ALA A 422 0.58 8.64 19.64
CA ALA A 422 1.98 9.06 19.62
C ALA A 422 2.45 9.55 18.23
N ALA A 423 1.80 9.08 17.16
CA ALA A 423 2.05 9.51 15.78
C ALA A 423 1.35 10.83 15.41
N GLY A 424 0.71 11.52 16.38
CA GLY A 424 0.02 12.79 16.15
C GLY A 424 -1.33 12.69 15.42
N ARG A 425 -1.88 11.47 15.25
CA ARG A 425 -3.24 11.27 14.73
C ARG A 425 -4.26 11.55 15.84
N SER A 426 -5.32 12.28 15.51
CA SER A 426 -6.47 12.46 16.40
C SER A 426 -7.47 11.34 16.17
N VAL A 427 -7.90 10.66 17.22
CA VAL A 427 -8.87 9.57 17.18
C VAL A 427 -10.07 9.94 18.05
N GLU A 428 -11.26 9.81 17.49
CA GLU A 428 -12.54 10.04 18.17
C GLU A 428 -13.37 8.77 18.08
N ILE A 429 -13.78 8.23 19.23
CA ILE A 429 -14.62 7.03 19.35
C ILE A 429 -16.06 7.46 19.58
N PHE A 430 -16.98 6.87 18.84
CA PHE A 430 -18.40 7.13 18.88
C PHE A 430 -19.19 5.84 19.14
N GLN A 431 -20.42 5.98 19.62
CA GLN A 431 -21.39 4.91 19.80
C GLN A 431 -22.66 5.19 18.99
N SER A 432 -23.23 4.14 18.38
CA SER A 432 -24.51 4.16 17.64
C SER A 432 -25.26 2.84 17.84
N ALA A 433 -26.50 2.94 18.33
CA ALA A 433 -27.38 1.78 18.48
C ALA A 433 -27.89 1.28 17.11
N ALA A 434 -28.05 2.20 16.16
CA ALA A 434 -28.42 1.86 14.79
C ALA A 434 -27.34 0.99 14.12
N LEU A 435 -26.06 1.30 14.29
CA LEU A 435 -24.98 0.47 13.76
C LEU A 435 -24.89 -0.89 14.45
N TRP A 436 -25.15 -0.99 15.76
CA TRP A 436 -25.19 -2.29 16.43
C TRP A 436 -26.21 -3.22 15.78
N THR A 437 -27.44 -2.74 15.57
CA THR A 437 -28.50 -3.51 14.91
C THR A 437 -28.12 -3.88 13.47
N ARG A 438 -27.32 -3.04 12.81
CA ARG A 438 -26.90 -3.23 11.41
C ARG A 438 -25.80 -4.28 11.25
N PHE A 439 -24.91 -4.39 12.22
CA PHE A 439 -23.76 -5.29 12.22
C PHE A 439 -23.89 -6.29 13.37
N GLU A 440 -24.73 -7.31 13.18
CA GLU A 440 -24.99 -8.35 14.19
C GLU A 440 -23.81 -9.33 14.37
N ALA A 441 -22.93 -9.44 13.36
CA ALA A 441 -21.79 -10.34 13.43
C ALA A 441 -20.73 -9.85 14.42
N ALA A 442 -20.33 -10.72 15.37
CA ALA A 442 -19.30 -10.43 16.36
C ALA A 442 -17.94 -10.00 15.75
N GLY A 443 -17.70 -10.32 14.48
CA GLY A 443 -16.48 -9.92 13.76
C GLY A 443 -16.47 -8.46 13.27
N ALA A 444 -17.57 -7.71 13.39
CA ALA A 444 -17.64 -6.35 12.87
C ALA A 444 -16.92 -5.30 13.74
N TRP A 445 -16.64 -5.63 15.01
CA TRP A 445 -16.24 -4.70 16.07
C TRP A 445 -14.79 -4.92 16.52
N GLU A 446 -13.83 -4.68 15.63
CA GLU A 446 -12.41 -4.90 15.93
C GLU A 446 -11.93 -3.92 17.02
N GLY A 447 -11.59 -4.46 18.19
CA GLY A 447 -11.11 -3.70 19.36
C GLY A 447 -12.17 -2.87 20.09
N GLY A 448 -13.45 -2.94 19.71
CA GLY A 448 -14.53 -2.13 20.29
C GLY A 448 -15.73 -2.95 20.77
N GLU A 449 -16.63 -2.31 21.51
CA GLU A 449 -17.94 -2.89 21.84
C GLU A 449 -18.91 -2.80 20.64
N PRO A 450 -19.96 -3.65 20.57
CA PRO A 450 -21.00 -3.52 19.56
C PRO A 450 -21.62 -2.13 19.53
N GLY A 451 -21.66 -1.51 18.35
CA GLY A 451 -22.11 -0.14 18.15
C GLY A 451 -21.00 0.92 18.25
N GLU A 452 -19.78 0.54 18.66
CA GLU A 452 -18.64 1.46 18.68
C GLU A 452 -17.98 1.59 17.31
N PHE A 453 -17.63 2.82 16.94
CA PHE A 453 -16.86 3.09 15.74
C PHE A 453 -15.86 4.21 15.98
N ALA A 454 -14.76 4.19 15.25
CA ALA A 454 -13.69 5.16 15.36
C ALA A 454 -13.65 6.10 14.16
N VAL A 455 -13.29 7.35 14.43
CA VAL A 455 -12.92 8.34 13.43
C VAL A 455 -11.50 8.79 13.66
N VAL A 456 -10.64 8.58 12.65
CA VAL A 456 -9.22 8.88 12.69
C VAL A 456 -8.90 10.00 11.71
N TYR A 457 -8.27 11.04 12.22
CA TYR A 457 -7.77 12.17 11.45
C TYR A 457 -6.24 12.11 11.41
N SER A 458 -5.68 11.90 10.22
CA SER A 458 -4.23 12.04 10.00
C SER A 458 -3.95 13.44 9.48
N SER A 459 -3.16 14.23 10.21
CA SER A 459 -2.83 15.60 9.83
C SER A 459 -1.40 15.72 9.30
N ARG A 460 -1.19 16.53 8.26
CA ARG A 460 0.12 16.91 7.72
C ARG A 460 0.12 18.41 7.47
N GLY A 461 1.07 19.14 8.06
CA GLY A 461 1.17 20.60 7.89
C GLY A 461 -0.07 21.37 8.37
N GLY A 462 -0.71 20.91 9.45
CA GLY A 462 -1.92 21.55 10.02
C GLY A 462 -3.22 21.29 9.23
N ARG A 463 -3.17 20.45 8.20
CA ARG A 463 -4.33 20.05 7.38
C ARG A 463 -4.54 18.55 7.45
N VAL A 464 -5.78 18.10 7.36
CA VAL A 464 -6.13 16.67 7.41
C VAL A 464 -5.79 16.02 6.08
N ALA A 465 -4.77 15.16 6.06
CA ALA A 465 -4.39 14.40 4.87
C ALA A 465 -5.30 13.20 4.62
N SER A 466 -5.80 12.57 5.69
CA SER A 466 -6.77 11.47 5.58
C SER A 466 -7.78 11.48 6.73
N LEU A 467 -8.99 11.03 6.43
CA LEU A 467 -10.10 10.81 7.36
C LEU A 467 -10.54 9.35 7.20
N VAL A 468 -10.50 8.57 8.28
CA VAL A 468 -11.01 7.20 8.31
C VAL A 468 -12.16 7.12 9.30
N ILE A 469 -13.28 6.52 8.91
CA ILE A 469 -14.43 6.19 9.76
C ILE A 469 -14.63 4.69 9.65
N ALA A 470 -14.53 3.92 10.73
CA ALA A 470 -14.65 2.47 10.69
C ALA A 470 -15.33 1.88 11.93
N THR A 471 -16.07 0.79 11.77
CA THR A 471 -16.63 0.03 12.89
C THR A 471 -15.53 -0.59 13.75
N GLY A 472 -15.71 -0.62 15.07
CA GLY A 472 -14.69 -0.98 16.04
C GLY A 472 -13.80 0.20 16.46
N THR A 473 -12.80 -0.07 17.30
CA THR A 473 -11.84 0.95 17.78
C THR A 473 -10.38 0.70 17.36
N GLY A 474 -10.12 -0.37 16.60
CA GLY A 474 -8.81 -0.68 16.01
C GLY A 474 -8.73 -0.47 14.49
N PRO A 475 -8.98 0.74 13.95
CA PRO A 475 -8.98 1.01 12.51
C PRO A 475 -7.59 1.04 11.85
#